data_AF-A0A960J207-F1
#
_entry.id   AF-A0A960J207-F1
#
_cell.length_a   1.000
_cell.length_b   1.000
_cell.length_c   1.000
_cell.angle_alpha   90.00
_cell.angle_beta   90.00
_cell.angle_gamma   90.00
#
_symmetry.space_group_name_H-M   'P 1'
#
loop_
_entity.id
_entity.type
_entity.pdbx_description
1 polymer ?
#
loop_
_entity_poly.entity_id
_entity_poly.type
_entity_poly.pdbx_seq_one_letter_code
_entity_poly.pdbx_strand_id
1 'polypeptide(L)'
;MAGTTKATRSTTAGKGTKPAKGSTADAPAATTGASGRTGRGSGRPAVPPGHPPGTRVTRSGKIRKPTRKQRRINKMRARPPTRFLITYDINGPKIRLGIGWAILIGAATLGAEVGLAVLYGAVAALAGWQSARAWKEWGANPEEYTAGTIAGALGVASAFGFGPVGLVALGAIPLALFSGFTSDGARSSYLGSVGLTLQCGLFVGVAAAAPALTYRIDLGGFIALIVLVCVYEMGDFLIGSGSSNHVEGPLAGIAGIAVFTFAMAVVHLAPFEGYEVVAFGAAAAVLCPLGQLFGSAILPRADARAPALRRLDSLLLLGPAWTFGLYQYLSVRGR
;
A
#
# COMPACT_ATOMS: atom_id res chain seq x y z
N MET A 1 -8.48 -33.83 51.57
CA MET A 1 -9.95 -33.89 51.67
C MET A 1 -10.53 -33.14 50.48
N ALA A 2 -11.01 -33.89 49.49
CA ALA A 2 -11.56 -33.37 48.25
C ALA A 2 -13.07 -33.11 48.42
N GLY A 3 -13.52 -31.91 48.06
CA GLY A 3 -14.92 -31.52 48.05
C GLY A 3 -15.35 -31.12 46.63
N THR A 4 -15.90 -32.07 45.90
CA THR A 4 -16.57 -31.89 44.61
C THR A 4 -18.00 -31.39 44.82
N THR A 5 -18.38 -30.26 44.22
CA THR A 5 -19.78 -29.84 44.06
C THR A 5 -20.20 -29.97 42.61
N LYS A 6 -21.24 -30.78 42.40
CA LYS A 6 -21.85 -31.16 41.12
C LYS A 6 -23.35 -30.92 41.26
N ALA A 7 -23.93 -30.04 40.45
CA ALA A 7 -25.39 -29.82 40.31
C ALA A 7 -25.61 -28.74 39.23
N THR A 8 -26.59 -28.75 38.32
CA THR A 8 -27.58 -29.71 37.85
C THR A 8 -28.03 -29.19 36.48
N ARG A 9 -28.20 -30.11 35.52
CA ARG A 9 -28.68 -29.85 34.16
C ARG A 9 -30.22 -29.90 34.20
N SER A 10 -30.92 -28.84 33.83
CA SER A 10 -32.37 -28.89 33.56
C SER A 10 -32.62 -28.75 32.06
N THR A 11 -33.20 -29.81 31.50
CA THR A 11 -33.73 -29.90 30.15
C THR A 11 -35.23 -29.62 30.18
N THR A 12 -35.70 -28.63 29.44
CA THR A 12 -37.14 -28.47 29.17
C THR A 12 -37.36 -28.45 27.67
N ALA A 13 -38.04 -29.50 27.20
CA ALA A 13 -38.55 -29.65 25.86
C ALA A 13 -39.81 -28.80 25.68
N GLY A 14 -39.89 -28.04 24.59
CA GLY A 14 -41.10 -27.34 24.14
C GLY A 14 -41.33 -27.59 22.66
N LYS A 15 -42.50 -28.14 22.33
CA LYS A 15 -42.91 -28.73 21.05
C LYS A 15 -44.08 -27.89 20.49
N GLY A 16 -44.10 -27.63 19.18
CA GLY A 16 -45.20 -26.99 18.44
C GLY A 16 -45.11 -25.46 18.41
N THR A 17 -45.37 -24.73 17.32
CA THR A 17 -46.35 -24.92 16.23
C THR A 17 -45.99 -24.04 15.02
N LYS A 18 -46.22 -24.55 13.80
CA LYS A 18 -46.29 -23.77 12.54
C LYS A 18 -47.68 -23.10 12.41
N PRO A 19 -47.77 -21.95 11.73
CA PRO A 19 -48.88 -21.65 10.82
C PRO A 19 -48.32 -21.48 9.38
N ALA A 20 -48.81 -22.21 8.38
CA ALA A 20 -50.08 -22.10 7.66
C ALA A 20 -50.07 -20.98 6.59
N LYS A 21 -50.61 -21.34 5.43
CA LYS A 21 -50.44 -20.79 4.09
C LYS A 21 -51.82 -20.34 3.58
N GLY A 22 -51.91 -19.22 2.86
CA GLY A 22 -53.11 -18.71 2.18
C GLY A 22 -53.38 -17.24 2.56
N SER A 23 -53.86 -16.32 1.70
CA SER A 23 -54.33 -16.36 0.32
C SER A 23 -54.49 -14.90 -0.20
N THR A 24 -54.21 -14.68 -1.49
CA THR A 24 -54.87 -13.80 -2.49
C THR A 24 -55.40 -12.38 -2.18
N ALA A 25 -55.06 -11.48 -3.14
CA ALA A 25 -55.76 -10.26 -3.61
C ALA A 25 -55.57 -9.01 -2.73
N ASP A 26 -55.24 -7.81 -3.22
CA ASP A 26 -55.67 -7.09 -4.43
C ASP A 26 -54.57 -6.18 -5.04
N ALA A 27 -54.66 -5.97 -6.35
CA ALA A 27 -54.07 -4.84 -7.07
C ALA A 27 -55.21 -3.94 -7.60
N PRO A 28 -54.93 -2.66 -7.89
CA PRO A 28 -55.14 -2.23 -9.28
C PRO A 28 -54.01 -1.38 -9.86
N ALA A 29 -53.89 -1.49 -11.19
CA ALA A 29 -53.07 -0.72 -12.13
C ALA A 29 -53.51 0.78 -12.19
N ALA A 30 -52.80 1.76 -12.78
CA ALA A 30 -52.09 1.73 -14.06
C ALA A 30 -51.23 2.99 -14.31
N THR A 31 -50.21 2.82 -15.18
CA THR A 31 -49.70 3.74 -16.24
C THR A 31 -49.17 5.15 -15.85
N THR A 32 -47.98 5.61 -16.27
CA THR A 32 -47.45 5.77 -17.64
C THR A 32 -45.93 6.07 -17.60
N GLY A 33 -45.21 5.85 -18.71
CA GLY A 33 -43.97 6.60 -18.99
C GLY A 33 -42.73 5.81 -19.39
N ALA A 34 -42.80 5.04 -20.47
CA ALA A 34 -41.61 4.56 -21.18
C ALA A 34 -41.03 5.69 -22.05
N SER A 35 -39.72 5.93 -21.97
CA SER A 35 -38.96 6.63 -23.02
C SER A 35 -37.67 5.88 -23.32
N GLY A 36 -37.51 5.54 -24.59
CA GLY A 36 -36.57 4.57 -25.12
C GLY A 36 -35.11 4.98 -25.00
N ARG A 37 -34.26 3.98 -24.76
CA ARG A 37 -32.87 4.01 -25.20
C ARG A 37 -32.54 2.68 -25.87
N THR A 38 -32.67 2.68 -27.19
CA THR A 38 -32.32 1.60 -28.11
C THR A 38 -30.80 1.45 -28.19
N GLY A 39 -30.23 0.67 -27.28
CA GLY A 39 -28.87 0.16 -27.40
C GLY A 39 -28.90 -1.29 -27.91
N ARG A 40 -28.61 -1.51 -29.20
CA ARG A 40 -28.33 -2.84 -29.77
C ARG A 40 -27.04 -3.40 -29.14
N GLY A 41 -27.17 -4.01 -27.97
CA GLY A 41 -26.18 -4.91 -27.37
C GLY A 41 -26.83 -6.26 -27.18
N SER A 42 -26.39 -7.27 -27.94
CA SER A 42 -26.93 -8.63 -27.85
C SER A 42 -26.87 -9.15 -26.41
N GLY A 43 -28.04 -9.22 -25.76
CA GLY A 43 -28.20 -9.66 -24.39
C GLY A 43 -27.65 -11.07 -24.22
N ARG A 44 -26.51 -11.20 -23.53
CA ARG A 44 -26.14 -12.49 -22.96
C ARG A 44 -27.13 -12.77 -21.83
N PRO A 45 -27.73 -13.97 -21.77
CA PRO A 45 -28.61 -14.33 -20.68
C PRO A 45 -27.87 -14.18 -19.34
N ALA A 46 -28.56 -13.64 -18.33
CA ALA A 46 -28.04 -13.58 -16.98
C ALA A 46 -27.74 -15.00 -16.46
N VAL A 47 -26.66 -15.14 -15.70
CA VAL A 47 -26.30 -16.42 -15.08
C VAL A 47 -27.33 -16.73 -13.98
N PRO A 48 -27.95 -17.92 -13.95
CA PRO A 48 -28.88 -18.30 -12.90
C PRO A 48 -28.24 -18.23 -11.49
N PRO A 49 -29.02 -17.90 -10.44
CA PRO A 49 -28.54 -17.92 -9.07
C PRO A 49 -27.97 -19.30 -8.67
N GLY A 50 -26.87 -19.33 -7.91
CA GLY A 50 -26.26 -20.58 -7.42
C GLY A 50 -25.09 -21.13 -8.24
N HIS A 51 -24.69 -20.47 -9.34
CA HIS A 51 -23.51 -20.87 -10.11
C HIS A 51 -22.20 -20.20 -9.60
N PRO A 52 -21.04 -20.89 -9.70
CA PRO A 52 -19.78 -20.34 -9.21
C PRO A 52 -19.36 -19.08 -10.00
N PRO A 53 -18.63 -18.14 -9.36
CA PRO A 53 -18.09 -16.95 -10.02
C PRO A 53 -17.27 -17.29 -11.27
N GLY A 54 -17.52 -16.58 -12.38
CA GLY A 54 -16.88 -16.81 -13.67
C GLY A 54 -17.61 -17.77 -14.62
N THR A 55 -18.80 -18.24 -14.23
CA THR A 55 -19.71 -18.98 -15.12
C THR A 55 -20.24 -18.03 -16.21
N ARG A 56 -20.20 -18.44 -17.47
CA ARG A 56 -20.74 -17.66 -18.61
C ARG A 56 -21.85 -18.44 -19.30
N VAL A 57 -22.95 -17.75 -19.61
CA VAL A 57 -24.00 -18.28 -20.48
C VAL A 57 -23.69 -17.89 -21.92
N THR A 58 -23.60 -18.87 -22.81
CA THR A 58 -23.45 -18.61 -24.25
C THR A 58 -24.75 -18.04 -24.81
N ARG A 59 -24.69 -17.46 -26.02
CA ARG A 59 -25.89 -16.96 -26.73
C ARG A 59 -26.93 -18.05 -26.97
N SER A 60 -26.50 -19.32 -27.00
CA SER A 60 -27.35 -20.52 -27.09
C SER A 60 -27.89 -21.02 -25.75
N GLY A 61 -27.73 -20.27 -24.65
CA GLY A 61 -28.19 -20.67 -23.33
C GLY A 61 -27.33 -21.74 -22.64
N LYS A 62 -26.27 -22.26 -23.29
CA LYS A 62 -25.38 -23.25 -22.68
C LYS A 62 -24.52 -22.60 -21.60
N ILE A 63 -24.58 -23.17 -20.40
CA ILE A 63 -23.77 -22.75 -19.26
C ILE A 63 -22.37 -23.33 -19.43
N ARG A 64 -21.39 -22.48 -19.77
CA ARG A 64 -19.98 -22.89 -19.75
C ARG A 64 -19.44 -22.72 -18.34
N LYS A 65 -19.18 -23.87 -17.69
CA LYS A 65 -18.45 -23.93 -16.43
C LYS A 65 -17.03 -23.37 -16.64
N PRO A 66 -16.49 -22.59 -15.70
CA PRO A 66 -15.09 -22.15 -15.77
C PRO A 66 -14.17 -23.37 -15.87
N THR A 67 -13.16 -23.30 -16.73
CA THR A 67 -12.15 -24.37 -16.86
C THR A 67 -11.50 -24.64 -15.51
N ARG A 68 -10.95 -25.85 -15.30
CA ARG A 68 -10.26 -26.21 -14.04
C ARG A 68 -9.17 -25.20 -13.67
N LYS A 69 -8.46 -24.68 -14.68
CA LYS A 69 -7.48 -23.58 -14.55
C LYS A 69 -8.14 -22.29 -14.05
N GLN A 70 -9.24 -21.85 -14.68
CA GLN A 70 -9.96 -20.64 -14.26
C GLN A 70 -10.55 -20.76 -12.86
N ARG A 71 -11.05 -21.96 -12.50
CA ARG A 71 -11.62 -22.23 -11.17
C ARG A 71 -10.53 -22.22 -10.09
N ARG A 72 -9.32 -22.71 -10.41
CA ARG A 72 -8.15 -22.60 -9.53
C ARG A 72 -7.73 -21.15 -9.34
N ILE A 73 -7.67 -20.37 -10.42
CA ILE A 73 -7.37 -18.92 -10.38
C ILE A 73 -8.40 -18.17 -9.53
N ASN A 74 -9.70 -18.40 -9.76
CA ASN A 74 -10.78 -17.76 -8.98
C ASN A 74 -10.74 -18.19 -7.51
N LYS A 75 -10.43 -19.46 -7.20
CA LYS A 75 -10.27 -19.94 -5.82
C LYS A 75 -9.05 -19.33 -5.13
N MET A 76 -7.95 -19.11 -5.86
CA MET A 76 -6.78 -18.41 -5.31
C MET A 76 -7.07 -16.92 -5.08
N ARG A 77 -7.79 -16.26 -5.99
CA ARG A 77 -8.25 -14.86 -5.83
C ARG A 77 -9.27 -14.65 -4.72
N ALA A 78 -10.04 -15.69 -4.38
CA ALA A 78 -11.03 -15.65 -3.31
C ALA A 78 -10.44 -15.93 -1.92
N ARG A 79 -9.14 -16.25 -1.80
CA ARG A 79 -8.50 -16.37 -0.49
C ARG A 79 -8.41 -14.98 0.14
N PRO A 80 -8.80 -14.82 1.41
CA PRO A 80 -8.63 -13.54 2.09
C PRO A 80 -7.14 -13.17 2.06
N PRO A 81 -6.80 -11.92 1.69
CA PRO A 81 -5.42 -11.47 1.69
C PRO A 81 -4.88 -11.58 3.11
N THR A 82 -3.71 -12.17 3.28
CA THR A 82 -3.07 -12.19 4.59
C THR A 82 -2.56 -10.78 4.91
N ARG A 83 -2.53 -10.43 6.21
CA ARG A 83 -2.34 -9.06 6.71
C ARG A 83 -1.09 -8.34 6.17
N PHE A 84 -0.07 -9.08 5.75
CA PHE A 84 1.22 -8.55 5.30
C PHE A 84 1.50 -8.79 3.81
N LEU A 85 0.51 -9.29 3.06
CA LEU A 85 0.76 -9.90 1.76
C LEU A 85 0.16 -9.07 0.63
N ILE A 86 1.05 -8.49 -0.16
CA ILE A 86 0.68 -7.73 -1.36
C ILE A 86 0.25 -8.73 -2.43
N THR A 87 -1.02 -8.66 -2.82
CA THR A 87 -1.51 -9.43 -3.97
C THR A 87 -1.39 -8.56 -5.22
N TYR A 88 -0.48 -8.91 -6.12
CA TYR A 88 -0.32 -8.22 -7.39
C TYR A 88 -1.52 -8.46 -8.29
N ASP A 89 -2.39 -7.46 -8.44
CA ASP A 89 -3.37 -7.48 -9.53
C ASP A 89 -2.67 -7.13 -10.85
N ILE A 90 -2.59 -8.12 -11.73
CA ILE A 90 -1.97 -8.06 -13.07
C ILE A 90 -2.83 -7.23 -14.04
N ASN A 91 -4.11 -6.97 -13.72
CA ASN A 91 -5.02 -6.28 -14.62
C ASN A 91 -4.93 -4.76 -14.42
N GLY A 92 -4.42 -4.04 -15.43
CA GLY A 92 -4.50 -2.58 -15.49
C GLY A 92 -3.29 -1.91 -16.16
N PRO A 93 -3.33 -0.58 -16.37
CA PRO A 93 -2.26 0.20 -17.00
C PRO A 93 -1.02 0.40 -16.10
N LYS A 94 -0.76 -0.51 -15.15
CA LYS A 94 0.25 -0.34 -14.09
C LYS A 94 1.68 -0.21 -14.61
N ILE A 95 1.99 -0.86 -15.73
CA ILE A 95 3.29 -0.73 -16.42
C ILE A 95 3.49 0.72 -16.90
N ARG A 96 2.45 1.35 -17.46
CA ARG A 96 2.49 2.76 -17.92
C ARG A 96 2.67 3.72 -16.74
N LEU A 97 2.06 3.40 -15.59
CA LEU A 97 2.25 4.16 -14.36
C LEU A 97 3.67 4.03 -13.80
N GLY A 98 4.32 2.86 -13.92
CA GLY A 98 5.72 2.68 -13.55
C GLY A 98 6.67 3.51 -14.43
N ILE A 99 6.47 3.47 -15.75
CA ILE A 99 7.24 4.30 -16.70
C ILE A 99 7.00 5.79 -16.42
N GLY A 100 5.75 6.19 -16.21
CA GLY A 100 5.41 7.57 -15.85
C GLY A 100 6.08 8.01 -14.55
N TRP A 101 6.18 7.13 -13.56
CA TRP A 101 6.89 7.40 -12.31
C TRP A 101 8.39 7.62 -12.51
N ALA A 102 9.05 6.78 -13.31
CA ALA A 102 10.46 6.96 -13.64
C ALA A 102 10.71 8.28 -14.38
N ILE A 103 9.83 8.64 -15.33
CA ILE A 103 9.89 9.93 -16.04
C ILE A 103 9.70 11.10 -15.07
N LEU A 104 8.75 10.99 -14.13
CA LEU A 104 8.53 12.02 -13.11
C LEU A 104 9.74 12.20 -12.20
N ILE A 105 10.39 11.11 -11.77
CA ILE A 105 11.64 11.21 -11.00
C ILE A 105 12.72 11.91 -11.82
N GLY A 106 12.92 11.50 -13.08
CA GLY A 106 13.88 12.15 -13.98
C GLY A 106 13.59 13.64 -14.18
N ALA A 107 12.34 14.01 -14.41
CA ALA A 107 11.94 15.42 -14.51
C ALA A 107 12.17 16.18 -13.20
N ALA A 108 11.86 15.56 -12.05
CA ALA A 108 12.09 16.16 -10.74
C ALA A 108 13.58 16.38 -10.44
N THR A 109 14.47 15.50 -10.93
CA THR A 109 15.92 15.72 -10.80
C THR A 109 16.43 16.95 -11.55
N LEU A 110 15.71 17.44 -12.58
CA LEU A 110 16.04 18.71 -13.23
C LEU A 110 15.84 19.91 -12.29
N GLY A 111 14.93 19.79 -11.32
CA GLY A 111 14.74 20.74 -10.24
C GLY A 111 15.63 20.46 -9.02
N ALA A 112 16.63 19.59 -9.15
CA ALA A 112 17.55 19.17 -8.10
C ALA A 112 16.79 18.69 -6.83
N GLU A 113 17.29 19.04 -5.64
CA GLU A 113 16.66 18.67 -4.37
C GLU A 113 15.25 19.24 -4.20
N VAL A 114 14.96 20.43 -4.76
CA VAL A 114 13.64 21.07 -4.65
C VAL A 114 12.62 20.31 -5.47
N GLY A 115 12.96 19.94 -6.70
CA GLY A 115 12.08 19.15 -7.56
C GLY A 115 11.76 17.79 -6.95
N LEU A 116 12.76 17.12 -6.38
CA LEU A 116 12.58 15.86 -5.66
C LEU A 116 11.72 16.02 -4.40
N ALA A 117 11.97 17.05 -3.59
CA ALA A 117 11.22 17.34 -2.38
C ALA A 117 9.74 17.61 -2.68
N VAL A 118 9.45 18.34 -3.76
CA VAL A 118 8.07 18.61 -4.22
C VAL A 118 7.39 17.33 -4.70
N LEU A 119 8.06 16.53 -5.55
CA LEU A 119 7.49 15.28 -6.07
C LEU A 119 7.19 14.29 -4.95
N TYR A 120 8.21 13.97 -4.14
CA TYR A 120 8.07 12.99 -3.06
C TYR A 120 7.18 13.53 -1.93
N GLY A 121 7.23 14.82 -1.63
CA GLY A 121 6.31 15.46 -0.69
C GLY A 121 4.85 15.40 -1.13
N ALA A 122 4.55 15.66 -2.40
CA ALA A 122 3.19 15.54 -2.93
C ALA A 122 2.67 14.10 -2.85
N VAL A 123 3.50 13.11 -3.21
CA VAL A 123 3.14 11.69 -3.11
C VAL A 123 2.97 11.28 -1.65
N ALA A 124 3.82 11.76 -0.75
CA ALA A 124 3.72 11.51 0.68
C ALA A 124 2.43 12.08 1.28
N ALA A 125 2.04 13.29 0.89
CA ALA A 125 0.79 13.89 1.33
C ALA A 125 -0.42 13.03 0.93
N LEU A 126 -0.45 12.56 -0.32
CA LEU A 126 -1.48 11.65 -0.80
C LEU A 126 -1.43 10.30 -0.08
N ALA A 127 -0.24 9.78 0.20
CA ALA A 127 -0.06 8.50 0.90
C ALA A 127 -0.52 8.57 2.35
N GLY A 128 -0.17 9.63 3.09
CA GLY A 128 -0.63 9.86 4.46
C GLY A 128 -2.15 10.02 4.53
N TRP A 129 -2.72 10.82 3.62
CA TRP A 129 -4.17 10.98 3.49
C TRP A 129 -4.89 9.65 3.18
N GLN A 130 -4.41 8.90 2.17
CA GLN A 130 -4.99 7.60 1.78
C GLN A 130 -4.92 6.57 2.91
N SER A 131 -3.81 6.55 3.67
CA SER A 131 -3.62 5.61 4.77
C SER A 131 -4.57 5.91 5.92
N ALA A 132 -4.69 7.18 6.31
CA ALA A 132 -5.63 7.61 7.35
C ALA A 132 -7.09 7.37 6.92
N ARG A 133 -7.42 7.64 5.66
CA ARG A 133 -8.76 7.37 5.11
C ARG A 133 -9.11 5.88 5.12
N ALA A 134 -8.15 5.01 4.80
CA ALA A 134 -8.36 3.57 4.88
C ALA A 134 -8.69 3.11 6.32
N TRP A 135 -8.05 3.73 7.32
CA TRP A 135 -8.37 3.49 8.73
C TRP A 135 -9.75 4.04 9.12
N LYS A 136 -10.17 5.20 8.59
CA LYS A 136 -11.54 5.71 8.79
C LYS A 136 -12.60 4.77 8.22
N GLU A 137 -12.38 4.26 7.02
CA GLU A 137 -13.26 3.26 6.40
C GLU A 137 -13.34 1.96 7.22
N TRP A 138 -12.35 1.71 8.09
CA TRP A 138 -12.29 0.56 8.98
C TRP A 138 -12.82 0.84 10.40
N GLY A 139 -13.40 2.02 10.64
CA GLY A 139 -14.04 2.40 11.91
C GLY A 139 -13.10 3.02 12.94
N ALA A 140 -11.84 3.30 12.59
CA ALA A 140 -10.98 4.17 13.39
C ALA A 140 -11.21 5.64 13.04
N ASN A 141 -10.67 6.58 13.82
CA ASN A 141 -10.88 8.02 13.59
C ASN A 141 -9.57 8.83 13.49
N PRO A 142 -8.57 8.48 12.65
CA PRO A 142 -7.40 9.35 12.44
C PRO A 142 -7.77 10.63 11.69
N GLU A 143 -6.98 11.69 11.82
CA GLU A 143 -7.22 12.94 11.09
C GLU A 143 -6.49 12.96 9.74
N GLU A 144 -7.22 12.72 8.65
CA GLU A 144 -6.64 12.44 7.33
C GLU A 144 -5.86 13.61 6.76
N TYR A 145 -6.38 14.83 6.92
CA TYR A 145 -5.73 16.04 6.43
C TYR A 145 -4.43 16.28 7.19
N THR A 146 -4.43 16.13 8.52
CA THR A 146 -3.23 16.25 9.33
C THR A 146 -2.18 15.20 8.96
N ALA A 147 -2.57 13.94 8.75
CA ALA A 147 -1.65 12.90 8.31
C ALA A 147 -1.01 13.24 6.96
N GLY A 148 -1.82 13.70 5.99
CA GLY A 148 -1.32 14.16 4.69
C GLY A 148 -0.40 15.38 4.80
N THR A 149 -0.77 16.38 5.61
CA THR A 149 0.04 17.58 5.84
C THR A 149 1.38 17.24 6.48
N ILE A 150 1.42 16.38 7.50
CA ILE A 150 2.67 15.94 8.13
C ILE A 150 3.58 15.26 7.10
N ALA A 151 3.04 14.29 6.35
CA ALA A 151 3.81 13.55 5.35
C ALA A 151 4.38 14.47 4.26
N GLY A 152 3.53 15.35 3.72
CA GLY A 152 3.92 16.30 2.67
C GLY A 152 4.91 17.34 3.16
N ALA A 153 4.70 17.90 4.36
CA ALA A 153 5.59 18.90 4.94
C ALA A 153 6.98 18.34 5.20
N LEU A 154 7.11 17.08 5.64
CA LEU A 154 8.41 16.42 5.78
C LEU A 154 9.14 16.28 4.45
N GLY A 155 8.41 15.84 3.42
CA GLY A 155 8.96 15.76 2.05
C GLY A 155 9.41 17.13 1.53
N VAL A 156 8.61 18.18 1.69
CA VAL A 156 8.98 19.54 1.25
C VAL A 156 10.12 20.13 2.08
N ALA A 157 10.12 19.90 3.39
CA ALA A 157 11.17 20.40 4.29
C ALA A 157 12.57 19.86 3.92
N SER A 158 12.64 18.70 3.29
CA SER A 158 13.90 18.10 2.84
C SER A 158 14.67 18.96 1.82
N ALA A 159 13.97 19.82 1.07
CA ALA A 159 14.61 20.83 0.21
C ALA A 159 15.54 21.75 1.02
N PHE A 160 15.16 22.05 2.27
CA PHE A 160 15.88 22.96 3.16
C PHE A 160 16.84 22.22 4.12
N GLY A 161 16.74 20.90 4.24
CA GLY A 161 17.79 20.03 4.77
C GLY A 161 17.39 19.25 6.02
N PHE A 162 18.35 18.65 6.71
CA PHE A 162 18.09 17.82 7.89
C PHE A 162 17.42 18.58 9.03
N GLY A 163 17.87 19.82 9.31
CA GLY A 163 17.31 20.65 10.38
C GLY A 163 15.81 20.90 10.22
N PRO A 164 15.36 21.46 9.08
CA PRO A 164 13.93 21.66 8.81
C PRO A 164 13.10 20.38 8.85
N VAL A 165 13.61 19.25 8.33
CA VAL A 165 12.93 17.95 8.42
C VAL A 165 12.75 17.53 9.88
N GLY A 166 13.79 17.68 10.71
CA GLY A 166 13.73 17.42 12.15
C GLY A 166 12.71 18.31 12.87
N LEU A 167 12.66 19.61 12.54
CA LEU A 167 11.69 20.55 13.09
C LEU A 167 10.25 20.18 12.73
N VAL A 168 9.99 19.81 11.48
CA VAL A 168 8.65 19.35 11.06
C VAL A 168 8.29 18.03 11.74
N ALA A 169 9.24 17.10 11.89
CA ALA A 169 9.01 15.83 12.59
C ALA A 169 8.63 16.05 14.06
N LEU A 170 9.30 16.97 14.74
CA LEU A 170 8.98 17.37 16.11
C LEU A 170 7.62 18.10 16.18
N GLY A 171 7.36 19.01 15.25
CA GLY A 171 6.11 19.76 15.13
C GLY A 171 4.89 18.89 14.77
N ALA A 172 5.10 17.71 14.20
CA ALA A 172 4.03 16.77 13.88
C ALA A 172 3.27 16.31 15.13
N ILE A 173 3.95 16.19 16.27
CA ILE A 173 3.36 15.77 17.55
C ILE A 173 2.31 16.78 18.05
N PRO A 174 2.65 18.06 18.31
CA PRO A 174 1.64 19.03 18.71
C PRO A 174 0.57 19.22 17.64
N LEU A 175 0.92 19.20 16.35
CA LEU A 175 -0.06 19.31 15.28
C LEU A 175 -1.12 18.18 15.32
N ALA A 176 -0.68 16.93 15.52
CA ALA A 176 -1.59 15.79 15.65
C ALA A 176 -2.42 15.85 16.94
N LEU A 177 -1.85 16.34 18.04
CA LEU A 177 -2.59 16.56 19.29
C LEU A 177 -3.68 17.64 19.08
N PHE A 178 -3.33 18.78 18.46
CA PHE A 178 -4.29 19.85 18.20
C PHE A 178 -5.41 19.42 17.27
N SER A 179 -5.09 18.68 16.20
CA SER A 179 -6.10 18.23 15.25
C SER A 179 -7.09 17.23 15.86
N GLY A 180 -6.63 16.37 16.77
CA GLY A 180 -7.49 15.43 17.50
C GLY A 180 -8.57 16.11 18.36
N PHE A 181 -8.43 17.38 18.72
CA PHE A 181 -9.49 18.12 19.45
C PHE A 181 -10.62 18.58 18.54
N THR A 182 -10.36 18.72 17.24
CA THR A 182 -11.34 19.22 16.25
C THR A 182 -12.18 18.11 15.63
N SER A 183 -11.80 16.86 15.80
CA SER A 183 -12.52 15.71 15.22
C SER A 183 -13.64 15.24 16.15
N ASP A 184 -14.90 15.41 15.71
CA ASP A 184 -16.13 15.09 16.48
C ASP A 184 -16.19 13.64 17.03
N GLY A 185 -15.43 12.71 16.44
CA GLY A 185 -15.36 11.29 16.82
C GLY A 185 -14.21 10.89 17.77
N ALA A 186 -13.36 11.83 18.22
CA ALA A 186 -12.15 11.51 18.98
C ALA A 186 -12.36 11.30 20.49
N ARG A 187 -13.55 11.60 21.03
CA ARG A 187 -13.78 11.65 22.49
C ARG A 187 -13.64 10.31 23.22
N SER A 188 -13.80 9.17 22.55
CA SER A 188 -13.66 7.84 23.19
C SER A 188 -12.25 7.24 23.06
N SER A 189 -11.42 7.69 22.10
CA SER A 189 -10.07 7.16 21.86
C SER A 189 -9.14 8.22 21.24
N TYR A 190 -9.01 9.35 21.93
CA TYR A 190 -8.23 10.50 21.45
C TYR A 190 -6.77 10.12 21.15
N LEU A 191 -6.10 9.45 22.09
CA LEU A 191 -4.70 9.02 21.90
C LEU A 191 -4.55 8.01 20.76
N GLY A 192 -5.57 7.16 20.53
CA GLY A 192 -5.58 6.23 19.40
C GLY A 192 -5.66 6.95 18.05
N SER A 193 -6.51 7.99 17.96
CA SER A 193 -6.62 8.85 16.77
C SER A 193 -5.31 9.58 16.47
N VAL A 194 -4.69 10.19 17.49
CA VAL A 194 -3.41 10.89 17.38
C VAL A 194 -2.31 9.92 16.92
N GLY A 195 -2.21 8.75 17.56
CA GLY A 195 -1.23 7.72 17.21
C GLY A 195 -1.36 7.23 15.76
N LEU A 196 -2.59 6.96 15.30
CA LEU A 196 -2.84 6.56 13.91
C LEU A 196 -2.54 7.68 12.91
N THR A 197 -2.85 8.93 13.27
CA THR A 197 -2.53 10.11 12.45
C THR A 197 -1.02 10.25 12.26
N LEU A 198 -0.26 10.13 13.35
CA LEU A 198 1.20 10.14 13.31
C LEU A 198 1.75 8.94 12.53
N GLN A 199 1.21 7.74 12.73
CA GLN A 199 1.63 6.55 11.99
C GLN A 199 1.44 6.70 10.48
N CYS A 200 0.32 7.27 10.04
CA CYS A 200 0.04 7.49 8.63
C CYS A 200 0.90 8.61 8.02
N GLY A 201 1.21 9.65 8.79
CA GLY A 201 1.93 10.83 8.30
C GLY A 201 3.46 10.75 8.42
N LEU A 202 3.95 10.43 9.62
CA LEU A 202 5.35 10.60 10.02
C LEU A 202 6.28 9.65 9.25
N PHE A 203 5.98 8.34 9.25
CA PHE A 203 6.84 7.35 8.58
C PHE A 203 6.92 7.57 7.08
N VAL A 204 5.78 7.88 6.46
CA VAL A 204 5.67 8.17 5.03
C VAL A 204 6.44 9.44 4.68
N GLY A 205 6.32 10.49 5.50
CA GLY A 205 7.03 11.74 5.29
C GLY A 205 8.55 11.60 5.44
N VAL A 206 9.02 10.86 6.44
CA VAL A 206 10.44 10.57 6.64
C VAL A 206 11.02 9.79 5.44
N ALA A 207 10.27 8.81 4.92
CA ALA A 207 10.65 8.08 3.72
C ALA A 207 10.72 8.97 2.48
N ALA A 208 9.78 9.91 2.34
CA ALA A 208 9.72 10.84 1.23
C ALA A 208 10.77 11.95 1.28
N ALA A 209 11.27 12.30 2.48
CA ALA A 209 12.38 13.24 2.64
C ALA A 209 13.71 12.64 2.17
N ALA A 210 13.88 11.33 2.26
CA ALA A 210 15.14 10.65 2.00
C ALA A 210 15.74 10.87 0.59
N PRO A 211 14.99 10.79 -0.53
CA PRO A 211 15.56 11.01 -1.86
C PRO A 211 16.18 12.40 -2.03
N ALA A 212 15.49 13.47 -1.60
CA ALA A 212 16.00 14.83 -1.71
C ALA A 212 17.19 15.07 -0.77
N LEU A 213 17.15 14.56 0.48
CA LEU A 213 18.30 14.63 1.38
C LEU A 213 19.51 13.85 0.85
N THR A 214 19.28 12.68 0.26
CA THR A 214 20.35 11.88 -0.37
C THR A 214 20.95 12.64 -1.55
N TYR A 215 20.12 13.27 -2.39
CA TYR A 215 20.58 14.09 -3.52
C TYR A 215 21.46 15.25 -3.04
N ARG A 216 21.09 15.90 -1.94
CA ARG A 216 21.87 16.98 -1.32
C ARG A 216 23.20 16.52 -0.74
N ILE A 217 23.27 15.29 -0.25
CA ILE A 217 24.50 14.69 0.25
C ILE A 217 25.42 14.36 -0.92
N ASP A 218 24.94 13.55 -1.87
CA ASP A 218 25.69 13.13 -3.04
C ASP A 218 24.76 12.59 -4.14
N LEU A 219 25.00 13.07 -5.37
CA LEU A 219 24.20 12.69 -6.55
C LEU A 219 24.31 11.20 -6.89
N GLY A 220 25.51 10.62 -6.80
CA GLY A 220 25.75 9.21 -7.10
C GLY A 220 25.09 8.29 -6.10
N GLY A 221 25.12 8.66 -4.81
CA GLY A 221 24.38 8.01 -3.73
C GLY A 221 22.86 8.06 -3.95
N PHE A 222 22.34 9.17 -4.45
CA PHE A 222 20.93 9.29 -4.83
C PHE A 222 20.58 8.41 -6.03
N ILE A 223 21.38 8.44 -7.10
CA ILE A 223 21.16 7.60 -8.28
C ILE A 223 21.13 6.13 -7.88
N ALA A 224 22.10 5.69 -7.07
CA ALA A 224 22.16 4.32 -6.58
C ALA A 224 20.91 3.94 -5.78
N LEU A 225 20.46 4.79 -4.84
CA LEU A 225 19.23 4.56 -4.07
C LEU A 225 18.01 4.35 -4.98
N ILE A 226 17.77 5.28 -5.91
CA ILE A 226 16.59 5.24 -6.78
C ILE A 226 16.65 4.03 -7.71
N VAL A 227 17.81 3.72 -8.30
CA VAL A 227 17.93 2.58 -9.20
C VAL A 227 17.76 1.27 -8.44
N LEU A 228 18.33 1.12 -7.25
CA LEU A 228 18.12 -0.07 -6.41
C LEU A 228 16.65 -0.30 -6.07
N VAL A 229 15.92 0.76 -5.69
CA VAL A 229 14.48 0.69 -5.44
C VAL A 229 13.72 0.31 -6.71
N CYS A 230 14.01 0.97 -7.84
CA CYS A 230 13.37 0.67 -9.12
C CYS A 230 13.62 -0.77 -9.56
N VAL A 231 14.87 -1.26 -9.47
CA VAL A 231 15.24 -2.62 -9.85
C VAL A 231 14.55 -3.64 -8.96
N TYR A 232 14.49 -3.39 -7.65
CA TYR A 232 13.74 -4.23 -6.73
C TYR A 232 12.26 -4.30 -7.10
N GLU A 233 11.60 -3.15 -7.26
CA GLU A 233 10.17 -3.09 -7.58
C GLU A 233 9.86 -3.70 -8.95
N MET A 234 10.75 -3.52 -9.93
CA MET A 234 10.62 -4.17 -11.24
C MET A 234 10.72 -5.68 -11.13
N GLY A 235 11.72 -6.21 -10.42
CA GLY A 235 11.89 -7.65 -10.23
C GLY A 235 10.70 -8.26 -9.49
N ASP A 236 10.28 -7.61 -8.41
CA ASP A 236 9.13 -8.02 -7.60
C ASP A 236 7.83 -8.00 -8.38
N PHE A 237 7.57 -6.93 -9.14
CA PHE A 237 6.37 -6.86 -9.97
C PHE A 237 6.40 -7.84 -11.15
N LEU A 238 7.49 -7.91 -11.92
CA LEU A 238 7.56 -8.72 -13.15
C LEU A 238 7.45 -10.21 -12.85
N ILE A 239 8.17 -10.70 -11.84
CA ILE A 239 8.12 -12.12 -11.46
C ILE A 239 6.94 -12.41 -10.54
N GLY A 240 6.67 -11.53 -9.57
CA GLY A 240 5.58 -11.72 -8.60
C GLY A 240 4.19 -11.70 -9.24
N SER A 241 4.00 -10.96 -10.34
CA SER A 241 2.73 -10.97 -11.08
C SER A 241 2.46 -12.29 -11.81
N GLY A 242 3.48 -13.03 -12.24
CA GLY A 242 3.35 -14.33 -12.92
C GLY A 242 3.34 -15.53 -11.98
N SER A 243 3.77 -15.36 -10.74
CA SER A 243 4.04 -16.45 -9.81
C SER A 243 2.78 -17.04 -9.15
N SER A 244 2.88 -18.31 -8.76
CA SER A 244 1.91 -18.97 -7.86
C SER A 244 2.28 -18.87 -6.37
N ASN A 245 3.49 -18.36 -6.08
CA ASN A 245 4.06 -18.21 -4.75
C ASN A 245 4.43 -16.75 -4.48
N HIS A 246 4.20 -16.29 -3.25
CA HIS A 246 4.37 -14.87 -2.91
C HIS A 246 5.82 -14.45 -2.66
N VAL A 247 6.74 -15.41 -2.63
CA VAL A 247 8.16 -15.17 -2.33
C VAL A 247 8.98 -14.98 -3.62
N GLU A 248 8.48 -15.44 -4.76
CA GLU A 248 9.22 -15.37 -6.03
C GLU A 248 9.44 -13.93 -6.51
N GLY A 249 8.48 -13.03 -6.27
CA GLY A 249 8.62 -11.60 -6.55
C GLY A 249 9.76 -10.96 -5.74
N PRO A 250 9.68 -10.92 -4.40
CA PRO A 250 10.71 -10.29 -3.59
C PRO A 250 12.11 -10.89 -3.83
N LEU A 251 12.23 -12.21 -4.03
CA LEU A 251 13.50 -12.85 -4.37
C LEU A 251 14.06 -12.40 -5.72
N ALA A 252 13.20 -12.21 -6.73
CA ALA A 252 13.63 -11.65 -8.01
C ALA A 252 14.08 -10.19 -7.88
N GLY A 253 13.41 -9.39 -7.06
CA GLY A 253 13.84 -8.04 -6.72
C GLY A 253 15.22 -8.02 -6.03
N ILE A 254 15.45 -8.91 -5.06
CA ILE A 254 16.74 -9.09 -4.38
C ILE A 254 17.85 -9.49 -5.36
N ALA A 255 17.57 -10.44 -6.27
CA ALA A 255 18.52 -10.83 -7.31
C ALA A 255 18.85 -9.64 -8.23
N GLY A 256 17.85 -8.83 -8.59
CA GLY A 256 18.05 -7.58 -9.34
C GLY A 256 18.97 -6.61 -8.62
N ILE A 257 18.74 -6.39 -7.31
CA ILE A 257 19.64 -5.58 -6.47
C ILE A 257 21.06 -6.12 -6.54
N ALA A 258 21.27 -7.42 -6.34
CA ALA A 258 22.60 -8.02 -6.37
C ALA A 258 23.33 -7.78 -7.71
N VAL A 259 22.62 -7.90 -8.84
CA VAL A 259 23.18 -7.61 -10.17
C VAL A 259 23.56 -6.13 -10.31
N PHE A 260 22.71 -5.21 -9.86
CA PHE A 260 23.02 -3.78 -9.93
C PHE A 260 24.16 -3.38 -8.99
N THR A 261 24.20 -3.93 -7.78
CA THR A 261 25.31 -3.76 -6.84
C THR A 261 26.63 -4.26 -7.42
N PHE A 262 26.63 -5.40 -8.11
CA PHE A 262 27.81 -5.87 -8.83
C PHE A 262 28.24 -4.87 -9.92
N ALA A 263 27.30 -4.36 -10.72
CA ALA A 263 27.61 -3.34 -11.72
C ALA A 263 28.19 -2.05 -11.11
N MET A 264 27.64 -1.58 -9.98
CA MET A 264 28.19 -0.44 -9.24
C MET A 264 29.63 -0.70 -8.79
N ALA A 265 29.94 -1.91 -8.31
CA ALA A 265 31.27 -2.29 -7.86
C ALA A 265 32.28 -2.32 -9.00
N VAL A 266 31.87 -2.79 -10.19
CA VAL A 266 32.71 -2.84 -11.39
C VAL A 266 32.95 -1.46 -12.00
N VAL A 267 31.91 -0.61 -12.05
CA VAL A 267 31.99 0.73 -12.65
C VAL A 267 32.57 1.77 -11.67
N HIS A 268 32.77 1.39 -10.40
CA HIS A 268 33.21 2.30 -9.34
C HIS A 268 32.33 3.54 -9.24
N LEU A 269 31.02 3.32 -9.11
CA LEU A 269 30.05 4.41 -9.01
C LEU A 269 30.34 5.25 -7.75
N ALA A 270 30.83 6.48 -7.94
CA ALA A 270 31.01 7.44 -6.85
C ALA A 270 29.67 7.62 -6.08
N PRO A 271 29.70 7.72 -4.75
CA PRO A 271 30.87 7.88 -3.89
C PRO A 271 31.39 6.55 -3.34
N PHE A 272 30.86 5.42 -3.78
CA PHE A 272 31.15 4.11 -3.21
C PHE A 272 32.47 3.57 -3.77
N GLU A 273 33.45 3.35 -2.89
CA GLU A 273 34.75 2.82 -3.26
C GLU A 273 35.03 1.59 -2.40
N GLY A 274 35.11 0.40 -3.00
CA GLY A 274 35.50 -0.83 -2.29
C GLY A 274 34.32 -1.68 -1.79
N TYR A 275 34.41 -2.14 -0.54
CA TYR A 275 33.48 -3.12 0.04
C TYR A 275 32.12 -2.52 0.43
N GLU A 276 32.06 -1.19 0.57
CA GLU A 276 30.89 -0.43 0.98
C GLU A 276 29.76 -0.55 -0.03
N VAL A 277 30.09 -0.68 -1.33
CA VAL A 277 29.09 -1.00 -2.38
C VAL A 277 28.28 -2.24 -1.99
N VAL A 278 28.96 -3.28 -1.50
CA VAL A 278 28.31 -4.53 -1.07
C VAL A 278 27.46 -4.31 0.18
N ALA A 279 27.93 -3.51 1.14
CA ALA A 279 27.17 -3.20 2.35
C ALA A 279 25.86 -2.44 2.03
N PHE A 280 25.93 -1.41 1.18
CA PHE A 280 24.76 -0.64 0.74
C PHE A 280 23.80 -1.49 -0.12
N GLY A 281 24.34 -2.34 -1.00
CA GLY A 281 23.53 -3.30 -1.77
C GLY A 281 22.83 -4.33 -0.88
N ALA A 282 23.53 -4.90 0.10
CA ALA A 282 22.97 -5.84 1.06
C ALA A 282 21.88 -5.18 1.94
N ALA A 283 22.12 -3.93 2.38
CA ALA A 283 21.11 -3.15 3.09
C ALA A 283 19.86 -2.94 2.23
N ALA A 284 20.00 -2.59 0.94
CA ALA A 284 18.88 -2.47 0.03
C ALA A 284 18.12 -3.79 -0.15
N ALA A 285 18.83 -4.90 -0.32
CA ALA A 285 18.23 -6.23 -0.50
C ALA A 285 17.36 -6.66 0.70
N VAL A 286 17.70 -6.20 1.90
CA VAL A 286 16.94 -6.49 3.13
C VAL A 286 15.85 -5.44 3.38
N LEU A 287 16.17 -4.16 3.25
CA LEU A 287 15.27 -3.07 3.67
C LEU A 287 14.15 -2.79 2.66
N CYS A 288 14.36 -3.05 1.36
CA CYS A 288 13.28 -2.94 0.37
C CYS A 288 12.08 -3.86 0.69
N PRO A 289 12.26 -5.20 0.85
CA PRO A 289 11.14 -6.08 1.19
C PRO A 289 10.57 -5.80 2.58
N LEU A 290 11.41 -5.47 3.55
CA LEU A 290 10.93 -5.07 4.88
C LEU A 290 10.11 -3.78 4.82
N GLY A 291 10.47 -2.84 3.94
CA GLY A 291 9.71 -1.62 3.69
C GLY A 291 8.29 -1.90 3.19
N GLN A 292 8.12 -2.83 2.25
CA GLN A 292 6.79 -3.26 1.78
C GLN A 292 5.95 -3.95 2.86
N LEU A 293 6.58 -4.74 3.74
CA LEU A 293 5.91 -5.32 4.90
C LEU A 293 5.49 -4.23 5.90
N PHE A 294 6.36 -3.25 6.12
CA PHE A 294 6.10 -2.12 6.98
C PHE A 294 4.96 -1.23 6.44
N GLY A 295 4.95 -0.94 5.14
CA GLY A 295 3.85 -0.22 4.49
C GLY A 295 2.51 -0.96 4.62
N SER A 296 2.53 -2.29 4.55
CA SER A 296 1.35 -3.11 4.81
C SER A 296 0.91 -3.08 6.29
N ALA A 297 1.84 -2.85 7.22
CA ALA A 297 1.54 -2.67 8.65
C ALA A 297 1.01 -1.27 8.99
N ILE A 298 1.33 -0.26 8.17
CA ILE A 298 0.74 1.10 8.27
C ILE A 298 -0.75 1.07 7.92
N LEU A 299 -1.17 0.19 7.03
CA LEU A 299 -2.56 0.06 6.61
C LEU A 299 -3.37 -0.88 7.54
N PRO A 300 -4.71 -0.71 7.61
CA PRO A 300 -5.56 -1.63 8.36
C PRO A 300 -5.52 -3.05 7.76
N ARG A 301 -5.32 -3.15 6.44
CA ARG A 301 -5.16 -4.41 5.70
C ARG A 301 -4.20 -4.22 4.52
N ALA A 302 -3.50 -5.28 4.13
CA ALA A 302 -2.59 -5.26 2.97
C ALA A 302 -3.30 -4.95 1.64
N ASP A 303 -4.60 -5.22 1.50
CA ASP A 303 -5.38 -4.93 0.30
C ASP A 303 -6.05 -3.55 0.31
N ALA A 304 -5.84 -2.74 1.36
CA ALA A 304 -6.39 -1.39 1.43
C ALA A 304 -5.86 -0.51 0.28
N ARG A 305 -6.75 0.33 -0.26
CA ARG A 305 -6.47 1.13 -1.45
C ARG A 305 -5.63 2.37 -1.10
N ALA A 306 -4.32 2.22 -1.05
CA ALA A 306 -3.37 3.30 -0.85
C ALA A 306 -2.27 3.33 -1.93
N PRO A 307 -2.60 3.61 -3.20
CA PRO A 307 -1.64 3.55 -4.31
C PRO A 307 -0.44 4.48 -4.15
N ALA A 308 -0.58 5.63 -3.48
CA ALA A 308 0.55 6.53 -3.24
C ALA A 308 1.52 5.94 -2.19
N LEU A 309 0.99 5.32 -1.13
CA LEU A 309 1.82 4.62 -0.13
C LEU A 309 2.60 3.49 -0.79
N ARG A 310 1.94 2.70 -1.66
CA ARG A 310 2.58 1.61 -2.41
C ARG A 310 3.71 2.04 -3.34
N ARG A 311 3.86 3.34 -3.63
CA ARG A 311 5.02 3.89 -4.38
C ARG A 311 6.20 4.26 -3.49
N LEU A 312 5.97 4.37 -2.18
CA LEU A 312 6.97 4.72 -1.18
C LEU A 312 7.34 3.55 -0.28
N ASP A 313 6.61 2.43 -0.35
CA ASP A 313 6.79 1.24 0.49
C ASP A 313 8.26 0.79 0.60
N SER A 314 8.94 0.59 -0.53
CA SER A 314 10.34 0.16 -0.56
C SER A 314 11.29 1.20 0.06
N LEU A 315 10.91 2.49 0.02
CA LEU A 315 11.66 3.60 0.62
C LEU A 315 11.39 3.79 2.11
N LEU A 316 10.31 3.20 2.68
CA LEU A 316 9.92 3.42 4.08
C LEU A 316 11.04 3.13 5.07
N LEU A 317 11.80 2.06 4.83
CA LEU A 317 12.95 1.70 5.65
C LEU A 317 14.27 2.00 4.95
N LEU A 318 14.37 1.70 3.65
CA LEU A 318 15.62 1.90 2.91
C LEU A 318 16.00 3.38 2.83
N GLY A 319 15.07 4.27 2.52
CA GLY A 319 15.37 5.70 2.31
C GLY A 319 16.08 6.34 3.51
N PRO A 320 15.50 6.30 4.72
CA PRO A 320 16.12 6.89 5.91
C PRO A 320 17.44 6.21 6.29
N ALA A 321 17.49 4.88 6.24
CA ALA A 321 18.70 4.13 6.56
C ALA A 321 19.83 4.42 5.55
N TRP A 322 19.50 4.52 4.27
CA TRP A 322 20.42 4.88 3.20
C TRP A 322 20.97 6.29 3.37
N THR A 323 20.07 7.26 3.58
CA THR A 323 20.44 8.67 3.75
C THR A 323 21.37 8.83 4.95
N PHE A 324 21.03 8.21 6.08
CA PHE A 324 21.86 8.22 7.28
C PHE A 324 23.20 7.50 7.04
N GLY A 325 23.18 6.30 6.46
CA GLY A 325 24.39 5.54 6.17
C GLY A 325 25.34 6.27 5.23
N LEU A 326 24.81 6.92 4.18
CA LEU A 326 25.57 7.71 3.23
C LEU A 326 26.22 8.92 3.91
N TYR A 327 25.45 9.64 4.75
CA TYR A 327 25.97 10.76 5.53
C TYR A 327 27.13 10.35 6.43
N GLN A 328 26.98 9.24 7.16
CA GLN A 328 28.03 8.71 8.03
C GLN A 328 29.26 8.27 7.22
N TYR A 329 29.04 7.56 6.11
CA TYR A 329 30.10 7.08 5.23
C TYR A 329 30.98 8.21 4.69
N LEU A 330 30.37 9.31 4.22
CA LEU A 330 31.12 10.46 3.70
C LEU A 330 31.81 11.26 4.81
N SER A 331 31.12 11.45 5.95
CA SER A 331 31.68 12.15 7.11
C SER A 331 32.96 11.49 7.63
N VAL A 332 32.99 10.16 7.71
CA VAL A 332 34.19 9.40 8.13
C VAL A 332 35.34 9.54 7.12
N ARG A 333 35.03 9.70 5.84
CA ARG A 333 36.03 9.88 4.77
C ARG A 333 36.48 11.33 4.57
N GLY A 334 35.99 12.26 5.40
CA GLY A 334 36.36 13.69 5.33
C GLY A 334 35.87 14.39 4.06
N ARG A 335 34.76 13.91 3.48
CA ARG A 335 34.08 14.54 2.34
C ARG A 335 32.73 15.11 2.77
#